data_AF-A0AAJ6GGM3-F1
#
_entry.id   AF-A0AAJ6GGM3-F1
#
_cell.length_a   1.000
_cell.length_b   1.000
_cell.length_c   1.000
_cell.angle_alpha   90.00
_cell.angle_beta   90.00
_cell.angle_gamma   90.00
#
_symmetry.space_group_name_H-M   'P 1'
#
loop_
_entity.id
_entity.type
_entity.pdbx_description
1 polymer ?
#
loop_
_entity_poly.entity_id
_entity_poly.type
_entity_poly.pdbx_seq_one_letter_code
_entity_poly.pdbx_strand_id
1 'polypeptide(L)'
;MNTMNKEEQIKEWFNSLYEDFYIADITDIECLKSNIRSFKTNLKKQYKDFMAHNLKDLFMRSIGFLITKYKKDEYLILKQLETLLIKKNKDYNNSFDRTVDEYGYVVIAIRLEDKINRLNNLIKNNNEVKDESIEDTLLDIAGYSVLSLIYLENKELSND
;
A
#
# COMPACT_ATOMS: atom_id res chain seq x y z
N MET A 1 16.00 -22.17 -1.96
CA MET A 1 14.84 -21.56 -2.63
C MET A 1 15.25 -20.13 -2.93
N ASN A 2 15.29 -19.70 -4.20
CA ASN A 2 15.68 -18.32 -4.53
C ASN A 2 14.53 -17.41 -4.09
N THR A 3 14.72 -16.64 -3.02
CA THR A 3 13.72 -15.69 -2.53
C THR A 3 13.57 -14.55 -3.54
N MET A 4 12.33 -14.27 -3.96
CA MET A 4 12.03 -13.19 -4.91
C MET A 4 12.58 -11.86 -4.41
N ASN A 5 13.20 -11.10 -5.33
CA ASN A 5 13.68 -9.76 -5.03
C ASN A 5 12.53 -8.74 -4.99
N LYS A 6 12.77 -7.55 -4.45
CA LYS A 6 11.72 -6.54 -4.23
C LYS A 6 11.06 -6.05 -5.53
N GLU A 7 11.79 -6.04 -6.65
CA GLU A 7 11.20 -5.71 -7.95
C GLU A 7 10.23 -6.79 -8.41
N GLU A 8 10.59 -8.07 -8.24
CA GLU A 8 9.73 -9.21 -8.54
C GLU A 8 8.46 -9.20 -7.67
N GLN A 9 8.58 -8.89 -6.37
CA GLN A 9 7.44 -8.74 -5.46
C GLN A 9 6.49 -7.61 -5.88
N ILE A 10 7.01 -6.45 -6.29
CA ILE A 10 6.19 -5.33 -6.78
C ILE A 10 5.43 -5.75 -8.04
N LYS A 11 6.13 -6.37 -9.00
CA LYS A 11 5.51 -6.85 -10.25
C LYS A 11 4.42 -7.88 -9.99
N GLU A 12 4.65 -8.82 -9.09
CA GLU A 12 3.68 -9.85 -8.72
C GLU A 12 2.42 -9.23 -8.07
N TRP A 13 2.58 -8.29 -7.14
CA TRP A 13 1.45 -7.60 -6.51
C TRP A 13 0.59 -6.80 -7.51
N PHE A 14 1.23 -6.11 -8.47
CA PHE A 14 0.48 -5.41 -9.52
C PHE A 14 -0.20 -6.41 -10.48
N ASN A 15 0.45 -7.53 -10.81
CA ASN A 15 -0.18 -8.57 -11.62
C ASN A 15 -1.41 -9.17 -10.95
N SER A 16 -1.35 -9.49 -9.65
CA SER A 16 -2.52 -9.97 -8.92
C SER A 16 -3.63 -8.90 -8.86
N LEU A 17 -3.27 -7.62 -8.70
CA LEU A 17 -4.24 -6.52 -8.77
C LEU A 17 -4.94 -6.44 -10.13
N TYR A 18 -4.22 -6.64 -11.24
CA TYR A 18 -4.81 -6.68 -12.58
C TYR A 18 -5.71 -7.90 -12.78
N GLU A 19 -5.41 -9.04 -12.14
CA GLU A 19 -6.24 -10.25 -12.17
C GLU A 19 -7.50 -10.12 -11.29
N ASP A 20 -7.39 -9.51 -10.11
CA ASP A 20 -8.50 -9.24 -9.18
C ASP A 20 -9.57 -8.31 -9.78
N PHE A 21 -9.19 -7.49 -10.77
CA PHE A 21 -10.13 -6.64 -11.51
C PHE A 21 -11.11 -7.41 -12.41
N TYR A 22 -10.98 -8.74 -12.55
CA TYR A 22 -11.84 -9.55 -13.43
C TYR A 22 -12.75 -10.58 -12.73
N ILE A 23 -12.69 -10.77 -11.41
CA ILE A 23 -13.60 -11.73 -10.74
C ILE A 23 -14.02 -11.19 -9.37
N ALA A 24 -15.27 -10.75 -9.29
CA ALA A 24 -15.96 -10.58 -8.02
C ALA A 24 -17.28 -11.36 -8.07
N ASP A 25 -17.29 -12.58 -7.51
CA ASP A 25 -18.49 -13.12 -6.87
C ASP A 25 -18.23 -14.32 -5.91
N ILE A 26 -19.05 -14.39 -4.85
CA ILE A 26 -19.43 -15.57 -3.99
C ILE A 26 -18.79 -15.76 -2.58
N THR A 27 -19.56 -15.27 -1.58
CA THR A 27 -20.07 -15.81 -0.29
C THR A 27 -19.27 -16.74 0.67
N ASP A 28 -18.98 -16.22 1.86
CA ASP A 28 -19.66 -16.37 3.19
C ASP A 28 -19.90 -17.73 3.93
N ILE A 29 -19.67 -17.66 5.26
CA ILE A 29 -20.23 -18.47 6.37
C ILE A 29 -19.80 -19.95 6.51
N GLU A 30 -18.64 -20.24 7.13
CA GLU A 30 -18.45 -21.46 7.97
C GLU A 30 -17.34 -21.30 9.05
N CYS A 31 -16.45 -20.32 8.91
CA CYS A 31 -15.23 -20.17 9.73
C CYS A 31 -15.46 -19.70 11.19
N LEU A 32 -16.69 -19.30 11.57
CA LEU A 32 -16.97 -18.61 12.84
C LEU A 32 -16.92 -19.45 14.12
N LYS A 33 -16.74 -20.78 14.06
CA LYS A 33 -17.02 -21.69 15.19
C LYS A 33 -15.86 -22.08 16.14
N SER A 34 -14.59 -21.69 15.95
CA SER A 34 -13.45 -22.26 16.71
C SER A 34 -12.72 -21.36 17.75
N ASN A 35 -13.32 -20.24 18.20
CA ASN A 35 -12.57 -19.02 18.57
C ASN A 35 -11.94 -18.81 19.98
N ILE A 36 -11.96 -19.71 20.98
CA ILE A 36 -11.58 -19.26 22.36
C ILE A 36 -10.07 -19.27 22.66
N ARG A 37 -9.26 -20.12 22.01
CA ARG A 37 -7.78 -20.07 22.11
C ARG A 37 -7.14 -19.15 21.05
N SER A 38 -7.89 -18.89 19.98
CA SER A 38 -7.55 -18.02 18.84
C SER A 38 -7.41 -16.55 19.24
N PHE A 39 -8.02 -16.10 20.34
CA PHE A 39 -8.25 -14.68 20.65
C PHE A 39 -6.99 -13.78 20.77
N LYS A 40 -5.87 -14.28 21.32
CA LYS A 40 -4.61 -13.49 21.45
C LYS A 40 -3.84 -13.37 20.11
N THR A 41 -3.87 -14.41 19.30
CA THR A 41 -3.36 -14.43 17.92
C THR A 41 -4.29 -13.64 16.99
N ASN A 42 -5.61 -13.67 17.27
CA ASN A 42 -6.65 -12.91 16.59
C ASN A 42 -6.49 -11.41 16.81
N LEU A 43 -6.06 -10.91 17.97
CA LEU A 43 -5.83 -9.48 18.11
C LEU A 43 -4.73 -8.98 17.16
N LYS A 44 -3.58 -9.67 17.12
CA LYS A 44 -2.50 -9.30 16.17
C LYS A 44 -2.94 -9.45 14.72
N LYS A 45 -3.69 -10.52 14.40
CA LYS A 45 -4.25 -10.73 13.06
C LYS A 45 -5.28 -9.65 12.71
N GLN A 46 -6.23 -9.35 13.59
CA GLN A 46 -7.25 -8.32 13.43
C GLN A 46 -6.65 -6.91 13.31
N TYR A 47 -5.60 -6.58 14.07
CA TYR A 47 -4.87 -5.32 13.91
C TYR A 47 -4.15 -5.25 12.55
N LYS A 48 -3.57 -6.36 12.08
CA LYS A 48 -2.94 -6.45 10.76
C LYS A 48 -3.97 -6.38 9.62
N ASP A 49 -5.08 -7.11 9.72
CA ASP A 49 -6.19 -7.10 8.77
C ASP A 49 -6.80 -5.70 8.67
N PHE A 50 -7.00 -5.04 9.81
CA PHE A 50 -7.43 -3.64 9.88
C PHE A 50 -6.42 -2.71 9.22
N MET A 51 -5.13 -2.90 9.48
CA MET A 51 -4.06 -2.11 8.85
C MET A 51 -4.03 -2.32 7.34
N ALA A 52 -4.05 -3.58 6.87
CA ALA A 52 -4.07 -3.91 5.44
C ALA A 52 -5.32 -3.35 4.75
N HIS A 53 -6.50 -3.43 5.39
CA HIS A 53 -7.72 -2.84 4.87
C HIS A 53 -7.60 -1.31 4.73
N ASN A 54 -7.10 -0.62 5.77
CA ASN A 54 -6.90 0.83 5.72
C ASN A 54 -5.88 1.24 4.65
N LEU A 55 -4.81 0.46 4.46
CA LEU A 55 -3.82 0.69 3.41
C LEU A 55 -4.42 0.53 2.02
N LYS A 56 -5.25 -0.51 1.82
CA LYS A 56 -6.01 -0.71 0.57
C LYS A 56 -6.99 0.42 0.32
N ASP A 57 -7.77 0.83 1.33
CA ASP A 57 -8.72 1.96 1.20
C ASP A 57 -7.98 3.27 0.86
N LEU A 58 -6.86 3.56 1.53
CA LEU A 58 -6.05 4.75 1.28
C LEU A 58 -5.46 4.75 -0.14
N PHE A 59 -4.99 3.58 -0.62
CA PHE A 59 -4.58 3.38 -2.00
C PHE A 59 -5.73 3.66 -2.97
N MET A 60 -6.88 3.00 -2.79
CA MET A 60 -8.05 3.14 -3.66
C MET A 60 -8.57 4.57 -3.72
N ARG A 61 -8.61 5.28 -2.59
CA ARG A 61 -9.00 6.70 -2.54
C ARG A 61 -8.02 7.59 -3.29
N SER A 62 -6.72 7.33 -3.17
CA SER A 62 -5.69 8.13 -3.83
C SER A 62 -5.76 7.96 -5.35
N ILE A 63 -5.88 6.72 -5.83
CA ILE A 63 -6.04 6.43 -7.26
C ILE A 63 -7.39 6.94 -7.78
N GLY A 64 -8.48 6.68 -7.06
CA GLY A 64 -9.82 7.15 -7.42
C GLY A 64 -9.91 8.67 -7.55
N PHE A 65 -9.22 9.43 -6.70
CA PHE A 65 -9.11 10.88 -6.84
C PHE A 65 -8.39 11.27 -8.13
N LEU A 66 -7.26 10.62 -8.44
CA LEU A 66 -6.50 10.90 -9.67
C LEU A 66 -7.34 10.66 -10.93
N ILE A 67 -8.07 9.54 -10.97
CA ILE A 67 -8.95 9.17 -12.09
C ILE A 67 -10.07 10.20 -12.23
N THR A 68 -10.80 10.47 -11.14
CA THR A 68 -12.01 11.31 -11.18
C THR A 68 -11.70 12.79 -11.41
N LYS A 69 -10.68 13.33 -10.74
CA LYS A 69 -10.34 14.76 -10.81
C LYS A 69 -9.58 15.12 -12.07
N TYR A 70 -8.64 14.28 -12.48
CA TYR A 70 -7.73 14.56 -13.59
C TYR A 70 -8.06 13.79 -14.87
N LYS A 71 -9.13 12.98 -14.87
CA LYS A 71 -9.58 12.18 -16.01
C LYS A 71 -8.46 11.32 -16.61
N LYS A 72 -7.54 10.88 -15.76
CA LYS A 72 -6.42 10.03 -16.17
C LYS A 72 -6.91 8.60 -16.34
N ASP A 73 -6.32 7.92 -17.32
CA ASP A 73 -6.54 6.50 -17.55
C ASP A 73 -6.02 5.68 -16.37
N GLU A 74 -6.86 4.77 -15.86
CA GLU A 74 -6.58 3.95 -14.68
C GLU A 74 -5.31 3.11 -14.88
N TYR A 75 -5.22 2.40 -16.00
CA TYR A 75 -4.07 1.57 -16.33
C TYR A 75 -2.79 2.39 -16.41
N LEU A 76 -2.84 3.59 -17.02
CA LEU A 76 -1.68 4.47 -17.10
C LEU A 76 -1.21 4.94 -15.71
N ILE A 77 -2.12 5.27 -14.80
CA ILE A 77 -1.76 5.65 -13.42
C ILE A 77 -1.11 4.48 -12.69
N LEU A 78 -1.70 3.29 -12.78
CA LEU A 78 -1.17 2.09 -12.13
C LEU A 78 0.22 1.74 -12.68
N LYS A 79 0.42 1.83 -14.00
CA LYS A 79 1.72 1.61 -14.64
C LYS A 79 2.77 2.65 -14.24
N GLN A 80 2.36 3.91 -14.11
CA GLN A 80 3.23 4.98 -13.62
C GLN A 80 3.67 4.70 -12.18
N LEU A 81 2.73 4.29 -11.31
CA LEU A 81 3.02 3.98 -9.92
C LEU A 81 3.95 2.77 -9.78
N GLU A 82 3.69 1.69 -10.52
CA GLU A 82 4.56 0.51 -10.59
C GLU A 82 6.00 0.91 -10.97
N THR A 83 6.15 1.66 -12.06
CA THR A 83 7.45 2.14 -12.56
C THR A 83 8.17 3.01 -11.53
N LEU A 84 7.42 3.91 -10.87
CA LEU A 84 7.94 4.80 -9.83
C LEU A 84 8.47 4.01 -8.63
N LEU A 85 7.71 3.01 -8.18
CA LEU A 85 8.07 2.18 -7.04
C LEU A 85 9.32 1.33 -7.32
N ILE A 86 9.40 0.73 -8.51
CA ILE A 86 10.60 -0.02 -8.94
C ILE A 86 11.82 0.90 -8.94
N LYS A 87 11.69 2.09 -9.56
CA LYS A 87 12.79 3.07 -9.62
C LYS A 87 13.23 3.51 -8.22
N LYS A 88 12.29 3.95 -7.37
CA LYS A 88 12.61 4.38 -5.99
C LYS A 88 13.24 3.25 -5.20
N ASN A 89 12.72 2.02 -5.30
CA ASN A 89 13.28 0.91 -4.57
C ASN A 89 14.74 0.61 -4.98
N LYS A 90 15.07 0.75 -6.27
CA LYS A 90 16.45 0.65 -6.76
C LYS A 90 17.33 1.78 -6.22
N ASP A 91 16.84 3.02 -6.30
CA ASP A 91 17.58 4.22 -5.85
C ASP A 91 17.87 4.18 -4.33
N TYR A 92 16.93 3.66 -3.54
CA TYR A 92 17.05 3.57 -2.08
C TYR A 92 17.49 2.18 -1.59
N ASN A 93 17.82 1.26 -2.51
CA ASN A 93 18.31 -0.09 -2.23
C ASN A 93 17.51 -0.81 -1.13
N ASN A 94 16.19 -0.93 -1.24
CA ASN A 94 15.31 -1.54 -0.23
C ASN A 94 15.30 -0.87 1.18
N SER A 95 15.51 0.44 1.23
CA SER A 95 15.52 1.22 2.49
C SER A 95 14.22 1.13 3.29
N PHE A 96 13.08 1.04 2.61
CA PHE A 96 11.78 0.95 3.26
C PHE A 96 11.70 -0.28 4.18
N ASP A 97 11.91 -1.48 3.63
CA ASP A 97 11.85 -2.74 4.39
C ASP A 97 12.83 -2.75 5.55
N ARG A 98 14.07 -2.28 5.34
CA ARG A 98 15.08 -2.15 6.40
C ARG A 98 14.61 -1.26 7.55
N THR A 99 14.02 -0.11 7.22
CA THR A 99 13.57 0.85 8.23
C THR A 99 12.40 0.27 9.03
N VAL A 100 11.48 -0.44 8.36
CA VAL A 100 10.37 -1.12 9.05
C VAL A 100 10.87 -2.30 9.90
N ASP A 101 11.87 -3.05 9.43
CA ASP A 101 12.51 -4.12 10.21
C ASP A 101 13.22 -3.57 11.47
N GLU A 102 13.86 -2.41 11.36
CA GLU A 102 14.64 -1.79 12.44
C GLU A 102 13.75 -1.11 13.49
N TYR A 103 12.73 -0.38 13.07
CA TYR A 103 11.91 0.47 13.96
C TYR A 103 10.45 0.01 14.11
N GLY A 104 10.05 -1.03 13.38
CA GLY A 104 8.71 -1.61 13.42
C GLY A 104 7.66 -0.86 12.59
N TYR A 105 6.41 -1.33 12.69
CA TYR A 105 5.29 -0.85 11.88
C TYR A 105 4.94 0.65 12.07
N VAL A 106 5.44 1.29 13.14
CA VAL A 106 5.25 2.73 13.36
C VAL A 106 5.81 3.58 12.23
N VAL A 107 6.87 3.11 11.57
CA VAL A 107 7.46 3.78 10.40
C VAL A 107 6.45 3.93 9.27
N ILE A 108 5.59 2.93 9.06
CA ILE A 108 4.55 2.96 8.03
C ILE A 108 3.58 4.11 8.32
N ALA A 109 3.11 4.21 9.57
CA ALA A 109 2.19 5.25 9.99
C ALA A 109 2.81 6.65 9.82
N ILE A 110 4.05 6.85 10.30
CA ILE A 110 4.77 8.12 10.19
C ILE A 110 4.93 8.55 8.73
N ARG A 111 5.37 7.63 7.86
CA ARG A 111 5.61 7.94 6.44
C ARG A 111 4.33 8.33 5.70
N LEU A 112 3.22 7.68 6.02
CA LEU A 112 1.90 8.01 5.48
C LEU A 112 1.37 9.33 6.04
N GLU A 113 1.51 9.55 7.35
CA GLU A 113 1.10 10.79 8.01
C GLU A 113 1.82 12.01 7.44
N ASP A 114 3.13 11.92 7.18
CA ASP A 114 3.90 12.98 6.51
C ASP A 114 3.26 13.37 5.16
N LYS A 115 2.81 12.38 4.37
CA LYS A 115 2.22 12.62 3.04
C LYS A 115 0.79 13.13 3.13
N ILE A 116 0.00 12.64 4.08
CA ILE A 116 -1.36 13.15 4.35
C ILE A 116 -1.29 14.61 4.82
N ASN A 117 -0.35 14.93 5.72
CA ASN A 117 -0.14 16.30 6.19
C ASN A 117 0.29 17.22 5.05
N ARG A 118 1.17 16.75 4.16
CA ARG A 118 1.53 17.48 2.94
C ARG A 118 0.31 17.72 2.04
N LEU A 119 -0.50 16.70 1.78
CA LEU A 119 -1.73 16.83 0.98
C LEU A 119 -2.67 17.87 1.58
N ASN A 120 -2.89 17.81 2.90
CA ASN A 120 -3.72 18.77 3.62
C ASN A 120 -3.19 20.20 3.47
N ASN A 121 -1.88 20.40 3.52
CA ASN A 121 -1.26 21.72 3.33
C ASN A 121 -1.43 22.23 1.89
N LEU A 122 -1.22 21.36 0.90
CA LEU A 122 -1.39 21.70 -0.52
C LEU A 122 -2.84 22.12 -0.83
N ILE A 123 -3.82 21.39 -0.29
CA ILE A 123 -5.24 21.70 -0.44
C ILE A 123 -5.59 23.05 0.22
N LYS A 124 -5.10 23.29 1.45
CA LYS A 124 -5.39 24.54 2.19
C LYS A 124 -4.78 25.78 1.55
N ASN A 125 -3.60 25.64 0.95
CA ASN A 125 -2.82 26.75 0.41
C ASN A 125 -2.93 26.85 -1.13
N ASN A 126 -3.97 26.27 -1.75
CA ASN A 126 -4.19 26.31 -3.21
C ASN A 126 -2.95 25.97 -4.07
N ASN A 127 -2.12 25.01 -3.64
CA ASN A 127 -0.87 24.63 -4.32
C ASN A 127 0.13 25.79 -4.57
N GLU A 128 0.21 26.77 -3.68
CA GLU A 128 1.20 27.86 -3.80
C GLU A 128 2.67 27.40 -3.72
N VAL A 129 2.92 26.18 -3.24
CA VAL A 129 4.24 25.54 -3.22
C VAL A 129 4.50 24.88 -4.57
N LYS A 130 5.51 25.36 -5.32
CA LYS A 130 5.77 24.95 -6.71
C LYS A 130 6.47 23.60 -6.88
N ASP A 131 7.12 23.09 -5.84
CA ASP A 131 8.06 21.97 -6.00
C ASP A 131 7.41 20.59 -5.91
N GLU A 132 6.20 20.46 -5.36
CA GLU A 132 5.48 19.19 -5.25
C GLU A 132 3.98 19.39 -5.48
N SER A 133 3.39 18.59 -6.38
CA SER A 133 1.98 18.70 -6.72
C SER A 133 1.08 17.81 -5.84
N ILE A 134 -0.24 18.09 -5.86
CA ILE A 134 -1.25 17.19 -5.29
C ILE A 134 -1.17 15.81 -5.96
N GLU A 135 -0.93 15.76 -7.27
CA GLU A 135 -0.82 14.51 -8.01
C GLU A 135 0.36 13.65 -7.50
N ASP A 136 1.54 14.27 -7.37
CA ASP A 136 2.74 13.59 -6.85
C ASP A 136 2.53 13.12 -5.41
N THR A 137 1.87 13.94 -4.60
CA THR A 137 1.58 13.60 -3.20
C THR A 137 0.59 12.43 -3.10
N LEU A 138 -0.43 12.38 -3.96
CA LEU A 138 -1.37 11.25 -4.03
C LEU A 138 -0.69 9.96 -4.52
N LEU A 139 0.23 10.07 -5.49
CA LEU A 139 1.05 8.95 -5.94
C LEU A 139 1.99 8.45 -4.85
N ASP A 140 2.55 9.35 -4.04
CA ASP A 140 3.34 8.95 -2.88
C ASP A 140 2.50 8.22 -1.83
N ILE A 141 1.30 8.73 -1.50
CA ILE A 141 0.39 8.05 -0.58
C ILE A 141 0.06 6.65 -1.09
N ALA A 142 -0.34 6.53 -2.36
CA ALA A 142 -0.60 5.25 -3.01
C ALA A 142 0.62 4.32 -2.96
N GLY A 143 1.81 4.86 -3.24
CA GLY A 143 3.06 4.09 -3.26
C GLY A 143 3.47 3.56 -1.89
N TYR A 144 3.37 4.37 -0.84
CA TYR A 144 3.64 3.92 0.53
C TYR A 144 2.59 2.92 1.03
N SER A 145 1.34 3.03 0.60
CA SER A 145 0.32 2.01 0.87
C SER A 145 0.69 0.66 0.24
N VAL A 146 1.08 0.65 -1.04
CA VAL A 146 1.49 -0.58 -1.75
C VAL A 146 2.73 -1.21 -1.14
N LEU A 147 3.79 -0.44 -0.88
CA LEU A 147 5.02 -0.96 -0.25
C LEU A 147 4.75 -1.60 1.12
N SER A 148 3.83 -1.00 1.89
CA SER A 148 3.41 -1.51 3.19
C SER A 148 2.63 -2.82 3.08
N LEU A 149 1.72 -2.93 2.11
CA LEU A 149 0.98 -4.17 1.84
C LEU A 149 1.92 -5.31 1.45
N ILE A 150 2.82 -5.09 0.49
CA ILE A 150 3.84 -6.07 0.07
C ILE A 150 4.69 -6.51 1.27
N TYR A 151 5.11 -5.57 2.12
CA TYR A 151 5.89 -5.91 3.31
C TYR A 151 5.11 -6.80 4.29
N LEU A 152 3.83 -6.48 4.53
CA LEU A 152 2.97 -7.26 5.42
C LEU A 152 2.74 -8.67 4.88
N GLU A 153 2.40 -8.82 3.60
CA GLU A 153 2.18 -10.11 2.93
C GLU A 153 3.43 -11.00 2.98
N ASN A 154 4.61 -10.45 2.68
CA ASN A 154 5.87 -11.18 2.75
C ASN A 154 6.22 -11.62 4.19
N LYS A 155 5.92 -10.80 5.19
CA LYS A 155 6.11 -11.19 6.59
C LYS A 155 5.17 -12.33 7.00
N GLU A 156 3.99 -12.44 6.43
CA GLU A 156 3.09 -13.57 6.68
C GLU A 156 3.65 -14.87 6.11
N LEU A 157 4.06 -14.87 4.84
CA LEU A 157 4.69 -16.03 4.18
C LEU A 157 5.96 -16.54 4.87
N SER A 158 6.68 -15.67 5.59
CA SER A 158 7.90 -16.02 6.32
C SER A 158 7.68 -16.56 7.75
N ASN A 159 6.46 -16.42 8.29
CA ASN A 159 6.11 -16.89 9.65
C ASN A 159 5.26 -18.17 9.64
N ASP A 160 4.93 -18.72 8.48
CA ASP A 160 4.37 -20.06 8.25
C ASP A 160 5.48 -21.08 7.95
#